data_AF-A0A1V4WAT0-F1
#
_entry.id   AF-A0A1V4WAT0-F1
#
_cell.length_a   1.000
_cell.length_b   1.000
_cell.length_c   1.000
_cell.angle_alpha   90.00
_cell.angle_beta   90.00
_cell.angle_gamma   90.00
#
_symmetry.space_group_name_H-M   'P 1'
#
loop_
_entity.id
_entity.type
_entity.pdbx_description
1 polymer ?
#
loop_
_entity_poly.entity_id
_entity_poly.type
_entity_poly.pdbx_seq_one_letter_code
_entity_poly.pdbx_strand_id
1 'polypeptide(L)'
;MKELILDNRGVFSVFFMMIISLMILILISDVEIPRDKHGSDIDLQKAIEQAAYAAANGVDTTSQANNTPYVDPVKAHAYFRHFLAKNLLLDDVTLEPLGNSGLKSAPQYELLIVNGNNPYVSKGYFYDSQASEGYVDVDIPITLGIDEDGIDLSGAGYRQTTIKSPSCVTHIKAELKEVIAENGNREAIRWAVGRLVTH
;
A
#
# COMPACT_ATOMS: atom_id res chain seq x y z
N MET A 1 -26.94 -44.41 -29.83
CA MET A 1 -26.86 -43.86 -28.46
C MET A 1 -27.25 -44.84 -27.36
N LYS A 2 -28.24 -45.74 -27.55
CA LYS A 2 -28.59 -46.75 -26.54
C LYS A 2 -27.55 -47.87 -26.35
N GLU A 3 -26.76 -48.22 -27.36
CA GLU A 3 -25.78 -49.31 -27.26
C GLU A 3 -24.50 -48.95 -26.50
N LEU A 4 -24.16 -47.66 -26.37
CA LEU A 4 -23.02 -47.21 -25.56
C LEU A 4 -23.28 -47.28 -24.05
N ILE A 5 -24.53 -47.45 -23.64
CA ILE A 5 -24.96 -47.46 -22.22
C ILE A 5 -24.97 -48.90 -21.66
N LEU A 6 -25.00 -49.93 -22.52
CA LEU A 6 -25.03 -51.34 -22.12
C LEU A 6 -23.65 -52.02 -22.16
N ASP A 7 -22.63 -51.35 -22.71
CA ASP A 7 -21.25 -51.81 -22.68
C ASP A 7 -20.52 -51.16 -21.50
N ASN A 8 -20.05 -51.95 -20.53
CA ASN A 8 -19.36 -51.47 -19.32
C ASN A 8 -18.16 -50.55 -19.64
N ARG A 9 -17.60 -50.67 -20.85
CA ARG A 9 -16.52 -49.81 -21.35
C ARG A 9 -16.98 -48.41 -21.77
N GLY A 10 -18.21 -48.28 -22.26
CA GLY A 10 -18.80 -47.00 -22.67
C GLY A 10 -19.21 -46.13 -21.47
N VAL A 11 -19.74 -46.74 -20.42
CA VAL A 11 -20.08 -46.03 -19.17
C VAL A 11 -18.82 -45.49 -18.48
N PHE A 12 -17.72 -46.26 -18.47
CA PHE A 12 -16.45 -45.83 -17.90
C PHE A 12 -15.85 -44.62 -18.64
N SER A 13 -15.90 -44.60 -19.98
CA SER A 13 -15.34 -43.48 -20.75
C SER A 13 -16.12 -42.17 -20.54
N VAL A 14 -17.46 -42.25 -20.45
CA VAL A 14 -18.32 -41.09 -20.16
C VAL A 14 -18.07 -40.57 -18.74
N PHE A 15 -17.97 -41.47 -17.76
CA PHE A 15 -17.66 -41.10 -16.38
C PHE A 15 -16.27 -40.47 -16.25
N PHE A 16 -15.28 -41.01 -16.97
CA PHE A 16 -13.92 -40.49 -17.00
C PHE A 16 -13.84 -39.10 -17.65
N MET A 17 -14.57 -38.85 -18.74
CA MET A 17 -14.67 -37.51 -19.34
C MET A 17 -15.33 -36.50 -18.39
N MET A 18 -16.33 -36.93 -17.61
CA MET A 18 -16.99 -36.08 -16.63
C MET A 18 -16.03 -35.72 -15.49
N ILE A 19 -15.24 -36.67 -14.99
CA ILE A 19 -14.21 -36.44 -13.98
C ILE A 19 -13.12 -35.50 -14.48
N ILE A 20 -12.64 -35.69 -15.71
CA ILE A 20 -11.62 -34.80 -16.30
C ILE A 20 -12.16 -33.37 -16.38
N SER A 21 -13.40 -33.19 -16.83
CA SER A 21 -14.03 -31.87 -16.92
C SER A 21 -14.17 -31.23 -15.53
N LEU A 22 -14.50 -32.01 -14.51
CA LEU A 22 -14.57 -31.55 -13.13
C LEU A 22 -13.19 -31.17 -12.58
N MET A 23 -12.15 -31.96 -12.87
CA MET A 23 -10.77 -31.66 -12.47
C MET A 23 -10.26 -30.37 -13.10
N ILE A 24 -10.58 -30.11 -14.38
CA ILE A 24 -10.22 -28.87 -15.05
C ILE A 24 -10.87 -27.66 -14.34
N LEU A 25 -12.16 -27.77 -13.96
CA LEU A 25 -12.85 -26.71 -13.22
C LEU A 25 -12.23 -26.43 -11.85
N ILE A 26 -11.83 -27.48 -11.13
CA ILE A 26 -11.15 -27.33 -9.82
C ILE A 26 -9.79 -26.64 -10.02
N LEU A 27 -8.99 -27.08 -10.99
CA LEU A 27 -7.69 -26.48 -11.30
C LEU A 27 -7.79 -25.01 -11.69
N ILE A 28 -8.82 -24.61 -12.45
CA ILE A 28 -9.06 -23.20 -12.80
C ILE A 28 -9.41 -22.40 -11.54
N SER A 29 -10.28 -22.94 -10.68
CA SER A 29 -10.70 -22.27 -9.44
C SER A 29 -9.53 -22.03 -8.48
N ASP A 30 -8.61 -23.00 -8.38
CA ASP A 30 -7.42 -22.91 -7.52
C ASP A 30 -6.42 -21.84 -7.99
N VAL A 31 -6.42 -21.48 -9.29
CA VAL A 31 -5.47 -20.50 -9.86
C VAL A 31 -6.04 -19.08 -9.86
N GLU A 32 -7.35 -18.91 -9.97
CA GLU A 32 -7.98 -17.58 -10.03
C GLU A 32 -8.01 -16.88 -8.67
N ILE A 33 -8.31 -17.62 -7.60
CA ILE A 33 -8.43 -17.05 -6.24
C ILE A 33 -7.12 -16.39 -5.74
N PRO A 34 -5.92 -16.99 -5.90
CA PRO A 34 -4.66 -16.34 -5.50
C PRO A 34 -4.30 -15.14 -6.38
N ARG A 35 -4.68 -15.16 -7.67
CA ARG A 35 -4.31 -14.10 -8.62
C ARG A 35 -5.00 -12.79 -8.29
N ASP A 36 -6.26 -12.83 -7.91
CA ASP A 36 -7.01 -11.64 -7.52
C ASP A 36 -6.49 -11.06 -6.19
N LYS A 37 -6.11 -11.93 -5.24
CA LYS A 37 -5.46 -11.51 -3.98
C LYS A 37 -4.14 -10.78 -4.25
N HIS A 38 -3.31 -11.35 -5.13
CA HIS A 38 -2.02 -10.78 -5.44
C HIS A 38 -2.14 -9.46 -6.23
N GLY A 39 -3.13 -9.34 -7.11
CA GLY A 39 -3.40 -8.11 -7.87
C GLY A 39 -3.74 -6.92 -6.96
N SER A 40 -4.72 -7.09 -6.05
CA SER A 40 -5.14 -6.02 -5.14
C SER A 40 -4.02 -5.57 -4.20
N ASP A 41 -3.20 -6.52 -3.74
CA ASP A 41 -2.07 -6.24 -2.86
C ASP A 41 -0.92 -5.49 -3.56
N ILE A 42 -0.68 -5.81 -4.84
CA ILE A 42 0.31 -5.11 -5.69
C ILE A 42 -0.16 -3.69 -5.98
N ASP A 43 -1.44 -3.51 -6.31
CA ASP A 43 -2.00 -2.19 -6.62
C ASP A 43 -1.94 -1.26 -5.40
N LEU A 44 -2.27 -1.78 -4.21
CA LEU A 44 -2.13 -1.03 -2.96
C LEU A 44 -0.68 -0.62 -2.70
N GLN A 45 0.29 -1.56 -2.78
CA GLN A 45 1.70 -1.23 -2.57
C GLN A 45 2.18 -0.15 -3.54
N LYS A 46 1.84 -0.27 -4.82
CA LYS A 46 2.25 0.70 -5.85
C LYS A 46 1.60 2.07 -5.64
N ALA A 47 0.34 2.12 -5.24
CA ALA A 47 -0.36 3.36 -4.92
C ALA A 47 0.35 4.12 -3.79
N ILE A 48 0.75 3.40 -2.74
CA ILE A 48 1.43 3.94 -1.57
C ILE A 48 2.85 4.43 -1.92
N GLU A 49 3.59 3.66 -2.72
CA GLU A 49 4.91 4.06 -3.21
C GLU A 49 4.87 5.37 -3.99
N GLN A 50 3.89 5.52 -4.89
CA GLN A 50 3.69 6.75 -5.64
C GLN A 50 3.29 7.93 -4.75
N ALA A 51 2.42 7.69 -3.76
CA ALA A 51 2.04 8.72 -2.80
C ALA A 51 3.23 9.17 -1.93
N ALA A 52 4.03 8.23 -1.43
CA ALA A 52 5.24 8.53 -0.66
C ALA A 52 6.28 9.29 -1.49
N TYR A 53 6.45 8.91 -2.76
CA TYR A 53 7.32 9.62 -3.68
C TYR A 53 6.83 11.04 -3.97
N ALA A 54 5.52 11.23 -4.20
CA ALA A 54 4.94 12.55 -4.39
C ALA A 54 5.10 13.43 -3.14
N ALA A 55 4.93 12.84 -1.94
CA ALA A 55 5.15 13.52 -0.67
C ALA A 55 6.61 14.02 -0.54
N ALA A 56 7.59 13.17 -0.88
CA ALA A 56 9.00 13.54 -0.85
C ALA A 56 9.35 14.66 -1.84
N ASN A 57 8.58 14.84 -2.92
CA ASN A 57 8.73 15.96 -3.86
C ASN A 57 8.04 17.26 -3.39
N GLY A 58 7.34 17.25 -2.26
CA GLY A 58 6.80 18.43 -1.60
C GLY A 58 7.91 19.27 -0.96
N VAL A 59 8.83 19.81 -1.76
CA VAL A 59 9.99 20.55 -1.25
C VAL A 59 9.64 21.99 -0.86
N ASP A 60 10.40 22.51 0.12
CA ASP A 60 10.35 23.93 0.44
C ASP A 60 11.06 24.77 -0.66
N THR A 61 10.40 25.85 -1.07
CA THR A 61 10.86 26.70 -2.17
C THR A 61 12.12 27.49 -1.80
N THR A 62 12.25 27.90 -0.53
CA THR A 62 13.42 28.65 -0.05
C THR A 62 14.65 27.75 0.01
N SER A 63 14.48 26.55 0.54
CA SER A 63 15.51 25.53 0.61
C SER A 63 15.94 25.06 -0.79
N GLN A 64 15.00 24.90 -1.72
CA GLN A 64 15.30 24.61 -3.13
C GLN A 64 16.11 25.74 -3.79
N ALA A 65 15.77 27.00 -3.54
CA ALA A 65 16.51 28.16 -4.07
C ALA A 65 17.96 28.24 -3.54
N ASN A 66 18.23 27.64 -2.38
CA ASN A 66 19.55 27.58 -1.76
C ASN A 66 20.30 26.27 -2.08
N ASN A 67 19.91 25.53 -3.13
CA ASN A 67 20.53 24.26 -3.56
C ASN A 67 20.60 23.17 -2.47
N THR A 68 19.75 23.24 -1.44
CA THR A 68 19.69 22.28 -0.33
C THR A 68 18.25 21.89 -0.10
N PRO A 69 17.62 21.12 -1.00
CA PRO A 69 16.19 20.85 -0.95
C PRO A 69 15.82 19.95 0.24
N TYR A 70 14.87 20.43 1.02
CA TYR A 70 14.25 19.76 2.15
C TYR A 70 12.75 19.65 1.91
N VAL A 71 12.12 18.66 2.54
CA VAL A 71 10.70 18.38 2.39
C VAL A 71 9.91 19.32 3.31
N ASP A 72 9.01 20.11 2.72
CA ASP A 72 8.02 20.90 3.44
C ASP A 72 6.91 19.97 3.96
N PRO A 73 6.73 19.82 5.29
CA PRO A 73 5.77 18.88 5.85
C PRO A 73 4.35 19.09 5.37
N VAL A 74 3.92 20.34 5.21
CA VAL A 74 2.52 20.68 4.86
C VAL A 74 2.26 20.33 3.40
N LYS A 75 3.19 20.70 2.50
CA LYS A 75 3.08 20.31 1.08
C LYS A 75 3.18 18.81 0.90
N ALA A 76 4.09 18.16 1.62
CA ALA A 76 4.27 16.71 1.57
C ALA A 76 3.00 15.96 1.96
N HIS A 77 2.33 16.37 3.05
CA HIS A 77 1.06 15.78 3.46
C HIS A 77 -0.06 16.01 2.45
N ALA A 78 -0.18 17.23 1.92
CA ALA A 78 -1.18 17.55 0.90
C ALA A 78 -0.98 16.70 -0.38
N TYR A 79 0.27 16.58 -0.85
CA TYR A 79 0.59 15.73 -2.00
C TYR A 79 0.38 14.26 -1.70
N PHE A 80 0.79 13.78 -0.53
CA PHE A 80 0.55 12.41 -0.11
C PHE A 80 -0.94 12.06 -0.19
N ARG A 81 -1.80 12.86 0.45
CA ARG A 81 -3.25 12.64 0.47
C ARG A 81 -3.86 12.67 -0.93
N HIS A 82 -3.47 13.65 -1.74
CA HIS A 82 -3.97 13.78 -3.10
C HIS A 82 -3.61 12.56 -3.97
N PHE A 83 -2.36 12.12 -3.96
CA PHE A 83 -1.94 10.97 -4.75
C PHE A 83 -2.49 9.66 -4.21
N LEU A 84 -2.60 9.52 -2.88
CA LEU A 84 -3.24 8.35 -2.27
C LEU A 84 -4.71 8.24 -2.69
N ALA A 85 -5.46 9.34 -2.58
CA ALA A 85 -6.87 9.38 -2.97
C ALA A 85 -7.05 9.06 -4.46
N LYS A 86 -6.25 9.69 -5.32
CA LYS A 86 -6.29 9.44 -6.76
C LYS A 86 -5.96 8.00 -7.14
N ASN A 87 -4.93 7.42 -6.51
CA ASN A 87 -4.46 6.07 -6.86
C ASN A 87 -5.39 4.97 -6.35
N LEU A 88 -6.04 5.18 -5.21
CA LEU A 88 -6.95 4.20 -4.59
C LEU A 88 -8.43 4.50 -4.84
N LEU A 89 -8.74 5.50 -5.68
CA LEU A 89 -10.09 5.96 -6.00
C LEU A 89 -10.88 6.32 -4.73
N LEU A 90 -10.29 7.17 -3.90
CA LEU A 90 -10.90 7.71 -2.69
C LEU A 90 -11.35 9.15 -2.92
N ASP A 91 -12.21 9.63 -2.04
CA ASP A 91 -12.54 11.05 -1.96
C ASP A 91 -11.34 11.87 -1.49
N ASP A 92 -11.05 12.98 -2.18
CA ASP A 92 -9.86 13.81 -1.93
C ASP A 92 -9.84 14.45 -0.52
N VAL A 93 -11.02 14.64 0.10
CA VAL A 93 -11.17 15.35 1.38
C VAL A 93 -11.32 14.40 2.55
N THR A 94 -12.10 13.34 2.40
CA THR A 94 -12.43 12.40 3.48
C THR A 94 -11.60 11.12 3.43
N LEU A 95 -10.97 10.81 2.27
CA LEU A 95 -10.32 9.53 1.99
C LEU A 95 -11.27 8.33 2.08
N GLU A 96 -12.57 8.56 2.09
CA GLU A 96 -13.57 7.50 1.98
C GLU A 96 -13.52 6.87 0.58
N PRO A 97 -13.62 5.53 0.47
CA PRO A 97 -13.59 4.85 -0.81
C PRO A 97 -14.78 5.24 -1.70
N LEU A 98 -14.51 5.60 -2.95
CA LEU A 98 -15.54 5.79 -3.95
C LEU A 98 -16.06 4.42 -4.41
N GLY A 99 -17.21 4.38 -5.10
CA GLY A 99 -17.88 3.12 -5.46
C GLY A 99 -17.04 2.11 -6.27
N ASN A 100 -15.99 2.57 -6.95
CA ASN A 100 -15.07 1.74 -7.73
C ASN A 100 -13.72 1.48 -7.01
N SER A 101 -13.57 1.91 -5.76
CA SER A 101 -12.37 1.61 -4.97
C SER A 101 -12.29 0.13 -4.63
N GLY A 102 -11.06 -0.38 -4.56
CA GLY A 102 -10.76 -1.70 -4.01
C GLY A 102 -10.82 -1.76 -2.48
N LEU A 103 -11.03 -0.63 -1.80
CA LEU A 103 -11.13 -0.56 -0.34
C LEU A 103 -12.56 -0.63 0.17
N LYS A 104 -12.73 -1.18 1.37
CA LYS A 104 -14.01 -1.27 2.09
C LYS A 104 -14.26 -0.04 2.97
N SER A 105 -13.21 0.54 3.54
CA SER A 105 -13.25 1.70 4.43
C SER A 105 -12.10 2.66 4.13
N ALA A 106 -12.16 3.87 4.69
CA ALA A 106 -11.04 4.79 4.64
C ALA A 106 -9.76 4.13 5.22
N PRO A 107 -8.61 4.26 4.54
CA PRO A 107 -7.35 3.69 5.02
C PRO A 107 -6.81 4.47 6.21
N GLN A 108 -6.31 3.75 7.20
CA GLN A 108 -5.50 4.32 8.27
C GLN A 108 -4.08 4.49 7.75
N TYR A 109 -3.48 5.65 7.99
CA TYR A 109 -2.13 5.92 7.56
C TYR A 109 -1.34 6.71 8.59
N GLU A 110 -0.04 6.53 8.51
CA GLU A 110 0.99 7.31 9.17
C GLU A 110 1.96 7.81 8.09
N LEU A 111 2.33 9.08 8.16
CA LEU A 111 3.31 9.72 7.30
C LEU A 111 4.34 10.43 8.17
N LEU A 112 5.57 9.93 8.14
CA LEU A 112 6.72 10.53 8.79
C LEU A 112 7.61 11.22 7.75
N ILE A 113 7.70 12.54 7.83
CA ILE A 113 8.68 13.34 7.10
C ILE A 113 9.96 13.42 7.94
N VAL A 114 11.10 13.11 7.34
CA VAL A 114 12.43 13.17 7.98
C VAL A 114 13.33 14.05 7.12
N ASN A 115 13.72 15.21 7.65
CA ASN A 115 14.63 16.16 7.00
C ASN A 115 16.01 16.22 7.67
N GLY A 116 16.10 15.84 8.94
CA GLY A 116 17.30 16.02 9.76
C GLY A 116 17.54 17.47 10.14
N ASN A 117 18.67 17.75 10.78
CA ASN A 117 18.98 19.09 11.24
C ASN A 117 19.21 20.08 10.06
N ASN A 118 18.37 21.12 9.97
CA ASN A 118 18.44 22.12 8.91
C ASN A 118 17.81 23.47 9.35
N PRO A 119 18.12 24.60 8.67
CA PRO A 119 17.61 25.92 9.05
C PRO A 119 16.30 26.34 8.39
N TYR A 120 15.73 25.53 7.48
CA TYR A 120 14.61 25.95 6.62
C TYR A 120 13.26 25.36 7.06
N VAL A 121 13.25 24.09 7.46
CA VAL A 121 12.05 23.32 7.80
C VAL A 121 12.26 22.50 9.07
N SER A 122 11.18 22.00 9.66
CA SER A 122 11.26 21.11 10.82
C SER A 122 12.09 19.86 10.52
N LYS A 123 12.86 19.41 11.52
CA LYS A 123 13.74 18.24 11.40
C LYS A 123 12.99 16.95 11.06
N GLY A 124 11.82 16.78 11.65
CA GLY A 124 10.88 15.74 11.30
C GLY A 124 9.48 16.13 11.69
N TYR A 125 8.52 15.50 11.04
CA TYR A 125 7.11 15.79 11.23
C TYR A 125 6.27 14.55 10.95
N PHE A 126 5.26 14.31 11.77
CA PHE A 126 4.38 13.15 11.69
C PHE A 126 2.95 13.60 11.42
N TYR A 127 2.27 12.88 10.53
CA TYR A 127 0.84 13.00 10.27
C TYR A 127 0.17 11.64 10.36
N ASP A 128 -1.04 11.60 10.89
CA ASP A 128 -1.90 10.42 10.83
C ASP A 128 -3.23 10.65 10.08
N SER A 129 -3.97 9.56 9.87
CA SER A 129 -5.31 9.59 9.28
C SER A 129 -6.39 10.32 10.11
N GLN A 130 -6.16 10.54 11.40
CA GLN A 130 -7.08 11.24 12.32
C GLN A 130 -6.79 12.74 12.42
N ALA A 131 -5.92 13.26 11.54
CA ALA A 131 -5.43 14.64 11.55
C ALA A 131 -4.65 15.01 12.82
N SER A 132 -4.10 14.03 13.53
CA SER A 132 -3.04 14.28 14.51
C SER A 132 -1.76 14.63 13.77
N GLU A 133 -1.09 15.67 14.24
CA GLU A 133 0.15 16.14 13.69
C GLU A 133 1.16 16.43 14.81
N GLY A 134 2.44 16.21 14.55
CA GLY A 134 3.46 16.32 15.58
C GLY A 134 4.86 16.56 15.06
N TYR A 135 5.62 17.40 15.76
CA TYR A 135 7.04 17.56 15.51
C TYR A 135 7.82 16.35 16.05
N VAL A 136 8.80 15.91 15.26
CA VAL A 136 9.68 14.81 15.65
C VAL A 136 11.12 15.31 15.62
N ASP A 137 11.82 15.18 16.74
CA ASP A 137 13.25 15.49 16.82
C ASP A 137 14.05 14.28 16.32
N VAL A 138 14.31 14.28 15.01
CA VAL A 138 15.07 13.24 14.31
C VAL A 138 16.25 13.87 13.58
N ASP A 139 17.38 13.17 13.57
CA ASP A 139 18.53 13.55 12.77
C ASP A 139 18.85 12.49 11.73
N ILE A 140 19.53 12.87 10.65
CA ILE A 140 19.89 11.98 9.56
C ILE A 140 21.41 11.74 9.60
N PRO A 141 21.89 10.47 9.50
CA PRO A 141 21.13 9.26 9.21
C PRO A 141 20.41 8.66 10.43
N ILE A 142 19.24 8.06 10.21
CA ILE A 142 18.44 7.34 11.21
C ILE A 142 17.98 5.98 10.66
N THR A 143 17.90 4.97 11.52
CA THR A 143 17.28 3.69 11.20
C THR A 143 15.90 3.63 11.86
N LEU A 144 14.88 3.42 11.04
CA LEU A 144 13.49 3.32 11.48
C LEU A 144 13.06 1.87 11.46
N GLY A 145 12.30 1.47 12.48
CA GLY A 145 11.58 0.21 12.54
C GLY A 145 10.19 0.37 11.94
N ILE A 146 9.70 -0.67 11.28
CA ILE A 146 8.35 -0.72 10.72
C ILE A 146 7.73 -2.03 11.20
N ASP A 147 6.59 -1.89 11.88
CA ASP A 147 5.81 -2.96 12.47
C ASP A 147 4.36 -2.93 11.91
N GLU A 148 3.52 -3.88 12.32
CA GLU A 148 2.09 -3.90 12.02
C GLU A 148 1.34 -2.72 12.66
N ASP A 149 1.86 -2.24 13.79
CA ASP A 149 1.28 -1.13 14.55
C ASP A 149 1.68 0.25 14.01
N GLY A 150 2.74 0.36 13.20
CA GLY A 150 3.19 1.65 12.67
C GLY A 150 4.69 1.81 12.49
N ILE A 151 5.13 3.08 12.47
CA ILE A 151 6.53 3.48 12.32
C ILE A 151 7.16 3.69 13.71
N ASP A 152 8.21 2.91 14.02
CA ASP A 152 8.99 3.07 15.25
C ASP A 152 10.31 3.81 15.00
N LEU A 153 10.49 4.92 15.72
CA LEU A 153 11.69 5.75 15.68
C LEU A 153 12.88 5.14 16.44
N SER A 154 12.64 4.16 17.31
CA SER A 154 13.69 3.47 18.08
C SER A 154 14.56 2.55 17.22
N GLY A 155 14.08 2.23 16.01
CA GLY A 155 14.68 1.22 15.13
C GLY A 155 14.30 -0.22 15.50
N ALA A 156 13.49 -0.44 16.53
CA ALA A 156 12.91 -1.75 16.82
C ALA A 156 11.70 -1.99 15.90
N GLY A 157 11.60 -3.19 15.32
CA GLY A 157 10.51 -3.55 14.42
C GLY A 157 10.86 -4.72 13.53
N TYR A 158 9.86 -5.36 12.93
CA TYR A 158 10.08 -6.51 12.04
C TYR A 158 10.87 -6.16 10.77
N ARG A 159 10.72 -4.92 10.28
CA ARG A 159 11.47 -4.40 9.14
C ARG A 159 12.20 -3.15 9.55
N GLN A 160 13.41 -2.97 9.01
CA GLN A 160 14.22 -1.79 9.28
C GLN A 160 14.58 -1.09 7.97
N THR A 161 14.59 0.24 7.98
CA THR A 161 15.06 1.05 6.86
C THR A 161 15.94 2.19 7.35
N THR A 162 17.09 2.38 6.71
CA THR A 162 18.00 3.49 7.03
C THR A 162 17.73 4.67 6.09
N ILE A 163 17.42 5.82 6.68
CA ILE A 163 17.22 7.09 6.01
C ILE A 163 18.54 7.87 6.08
N LYS A 164 19.06 8.28 4.93
CA LYS A 164 20.34 8.99 4.79
C LYS A 164 20.20 10.38 4.18
N SER A 165 19.00 10.74 3.73
CA SER A 165 18.67 11.99 3.06
C SER A 165 17.23 12.38 3.38
N PRO A 166 16.83 13.64 3.16
CA PRO A 166 15.44 14.06 3.32
C PRO A 166 14.47 13.10 2.60
N SER A 167 13.53 12.53 3.36
CA SER A 167 12.67 11.44 2.92
C SER A 167 11.31 11.49 3.61
N CYS A 168 10.31 10.85 2.99
CA CYS A 168 9.00 10.56 3.57
C CYS A 168 8.85 9.05 3.73
N VAL A 169 8.49 8.61 4.94
CA VAL A 169 8.15 7.22 5.24
C VAL A 169 6.67 7.15 5.53
N THR A 170 5.98 6.18 4.95
CA THR A 170 4.56 5.98 5.19
C THR A 170 4.26 4.54 5.54
N HIS A 171 3.29 4.37 6.43
CA HIS A 171 2.69 3.11 6.81
C HIS A 171 1.18 3.24 6.61
N ILE A 172 0.56 2.26 5.96
CA ILE A 172 -0.87 2.24 5.66
C ILE A 172 -1.45 0.89 6.05
N LYS A 173 -2.60 0.97 6.71
CA LYS A 173 -3.47 -0.15 7.03
C LYS A 173 -4.84 0.09 6.40
N ALA A 174 -5.26 -0.81 5.53
CA ALA A 174 -6.51 -0.66 4.79
C ALA A 174 -7.31 -1.97 4.76
N GLU A 175 -8.64 -1.88 4.85
CA GLU A 175 -9.53 -3.02 4.63
C GLU A 175 -9.83 -3.15 3.13
N LEU A 176 -9.44 -4.28 2.54
CA LEU A 176 -9.71 -4.58 1.13
C LEU A 176 -11.14 -5.11 0.96
N LYS A 177 -11.78 -4.74 -0.15
CA LYS A 177 -13.08 -5.28 -0.55
C LYS A 177 -12.90 -6.73 -1.02
N GLU A 178 -13.76 -7.62 -0.54
CA GLU A 178 -13.78 -9.01 -0.98
C GLU A 178 -14.26 -9.11 -2.44
N VAL A 179 -13.49 -9.79 -3.29
CA VAL A 179 -13.86 -10.08 -4.68
C VAL A 179 -14.67 -11.39 -4.77
N ILE A 180 -14.55 -12.28 -3.78
CA ILE A 180 -15.24 -13.58 -3.71
C ILE A 180 -15.66 -13.82 -2.25
N ALA A 181 -16.84 -14.40 -2.05
CA ALA A 181 -17.61 -14.59 -0.81
C ALA A 181 -16.93 -15.38 0.35
N GLU A 182 -15.65 -15.14 0.62
CA GLU A 182 -15.01 -15.49 1.88
C GLU A 182 -15.22 -14.32 2.86
N ASN A 183 -16.29 -14.40 3.66
CA ASN A 183 -16.54 -13.51 4.79
C ASN A 183 -15.29 -13.42 5.69
N GLY A 184 -14.49 -12.39 5.50
CA GLY A 184 -13.29 -12.14 6.24
C GLY A 184 -12.74 -10.78 5.85
N ASN A 185 -12.90 -9.79 6.74
CA ASN A 185 -12.21 -8.52 6.65
C ASN A 185 -10.72 -8.78 6.39
N ARG A 186 -10.25 -8.47 5.18
CA ARG A 186 -8.83 -8.57 4.83
C ARG A 186 -8.19 -7.22 5.06
N GLU A 187 -7.49 -7.11 6.18
CA GLU A 187 -6.60 -6.00 6.44
C GLU A 187 -5.30 -6.20 5.65
N ALA A 188 -4.94 -5.22 4.83
CA ALA A 188 -3.67 -5.14 4.16
C ALA A 188 -2.83 -4.04 4.81
N ILE A 189 -1.65 -4.43 5.30
CA ILE A 189 -0.67 -3.53 5.89
C ILE A 189 0.49 -3.36 4.90
N ARG A 190 0.82 -2.13 4.55
CA ARG A 190 1.85 -1.79 3.57
C ARG A 190 2.61 -0.54 4.00
N TRP A 191 3.84 -0.41 3.51
CA TRP A 191 4.67 0.75 3.80
C TRP A 191 5.54 1.09 2.59
N ALA A 192 5.95 2.35 2.51
CA ALA A 192 6.86 2.81 1.48
C ALA A 192 7.75 3.94 2.00
N VAL A 193 8.86 4.16 1.29
CA VAL A 193 9.79 5.27 1.54
C VAL A 193 9.98 6.04 0.24
N GLY A 194 9.54 7.29 0.22
CA GLY A 194 9.89 8.26 -0.81
C GLY A 194 11.17 8.99 -0.40
N ARG A 195 12.20 8.94 -1.24
CA ARG A 195 13.43 9.70 -1.02
C ARG A 195 13.50 10.84 -2.01
N LEU A 196 13.96 12.00 -1.54
CA LEU A 196 14.31 13.08 -2.44
C LEU A 196 15.56 12.68 -3.24
N VAL A 197 15.45 12.67 -4.57
CA VAL A 197 16.60 12.44 -5.47
C VAL A 197 17.18 13.80 -5.84
N THR A 198 18.29 14.17 -5.22
CA THR A 198 19.08 15.34 -5.60
C THR A 198 20.19 14.91 -6.54
N HIS A 199 20.17 15.41 -7.78
CA HIS A 199 21.24 15.23 -8.76
C HIS A 199 22.41 16.17 -8.49
#